data_AF-A0A352J1I5-F1
#
_entry.id   AF-A0A352J1I5-F1
#
_cell.length_a   1.000
_cell.length_b   1.000
_cell.length_c   1.000
_cell.angle_alpha   90.00
_cell.angle_beta   90.00
_cell.angle_gamma   90.00
#
_symmetry.space_group_name_H-M   'P 1'
#
loop_
_entity.id
_entity.type
_entity.pdbx_description
1 polymer ?
#
loop_
_entity_poly.entity_id
_entity_poly.type
_entity_poly.pdbx_seq_one_letter_code
_entity_poly.pdbx_strand_id
1 'polypeptide(L)' 'DDPETYDAYLARVAKNPLAVRVKMNDLSDNMDVRRLKELDDTAVSRIRKYLKAYKFLTETLPALQPE' A
#
# COMPACT_ATOMS: atom_id res chain seq x y z
N ASP A 1 24.24 6.45 -4.28
CA ASP A 1 22.98 6.21 -3.56
C ASP A 1 22.12 5.26 -4.34
N ASP A 2 21.96 4.03 -3.87
CA ASP A 2 21.02 3.08 -4.47
C ASP A 2 19.58 3.46 -4.08
N PRO A 3 18.61 3.35 -5.01
CA PRO A 3 17.22 3.64 -4.71
C PRO A 3 16.65 2.66 -3.68
N GLU A 4 15.99 3.20 -2.64
CA GLU A 4 15.25 2.42 -1.62
C GLU A 4 14.29 1.44 -2.30
N THR A 5 14.33 0.17 -1.91
CA THR A 5 13.37 -0.82 -2.43
C THR A 5 11.97 -0.49 -1.93
N TYR A 6 10.95 -0.84 -2.71
CA TYR A 6 9.56 -0.55 -2.32
C TYR A 6 9.17 -1.20 -0.98
N ASP A 7 9.71 -2.38 -0.68
CA ASP A 7 9.46 -3.06 0.59
C ASP A 7 10.13 -2.34 1.76
N ALA A 8 11.35 -1.81 1.59
CA ALA A 8 12.03 -0.98 2.60
C ALA A 8 11.27 0.33 2.86
N TYR A 9 10.78 0.96 1.80
CA TYR A 9 9.90 2.14 1.89
C TYR A 9 8.64 1.84 2.70
N LEU A 10 7.93 0.74 2.42
CA LEU A 10 6.72 0.36 3.16
C LEU A 10 7.02 0.05 4.63
N ALA A 11 8.13 -0.61 4.92
CA ALA A 11 8.55 -0.87 6.29
C ALA A 11 8.84 0.43 7.07
N ARG A 12 9.34 1.48 6.39
CA ARG A 12 9.52 2.81 6.99
C ARG A 12 8.20 3.53 7.22
N VAL A 13 7.28 3.47 6.24
CA VAL A 13 5.91 4.03 6.39
C VAL A 13 5.21 3.39 7.58
N ALA A 14 5.36 2.07 7.76
CA ALA A 14 4.73 1.32 8.82
C ALA A 14 5.11 1.78 10.25
N LYS A 15 6.25 2.45 10.42
CA LYS A 15 6.71 2.97 11.72
C LYS A 15 6.02 4.27 12.13
N ASN A 16 5.26 4.92 11.25
CA ASN A 16 4.60 6.19 11.53
C ASN A 16 3.08 6.07 11.32
N PRO A 17 2.26 6.10 12.39
CA PRO A 17 0.80 5.96 12.29
C PRO A 17 0.13 6.98 11.37
N LEU A 18 0.63 8.22 11.31
CA LEU A 18 0.10 9.22 10.38
C LEU A 18 0.42 8.85 8.93
N ALA A 19 1.65 8.43 8.65
CA ALA A 19 2.06 7.99 7.32
C ALA A 19 1.28 6.75 6.87
N VAL A 20 1.02 5.80 7.78
CA VAL A 20 0.15 4.64 7.52
C VAL A 20 -1.24 5.11 7.10
N ARG A 21 -1.90 5.98 7.88
CA ARG A 21 -3.24 6.48 7.53
C ARG A 21 -3.29 7.18 6.17
N VAL A 22 -2.29 8.00 5.85
CA VAL A 22 -2.20 8.65 4.53
C VAL A 22 -2.00 7.62 3.43
N LYS A 23 -1.08 6.66 3.61
CA LYS A 23 -0.78 5.66 2.60
C LYS A 23 -1.94 4.70 2.37
N MET A 24 -2.70 4.38 3.41
CA MET A 24 -3.91 3.58 3.33
C MET A 24 -4.98 4.24 2.45
N ASN A 25 -5.22 5.54 2.62
CA ASN A 25 -6.16 6.28 1.77
C ASN A 25 -5.70 6.33 0.31
N ASP A 26 -4.41 6.60 0.07
CA ASP A 26 -3.81 6.55 -1.27
C ASP A 26 -3.98 5.18 -1.95
N LEU A 27 -3.71 4.09 -1.23
CA LEU A 27 -3.86 2.73 -1.76
C LEU A 27 -5.33 2.40 -2.05
N SER A 28 -6.26 2.76 -1.17
CA SER A 28 -7.70 2.55 -1.40
C SER A 28 -8.20 3.31 -2.63
N ASP A 29 -7.79 4.56 -2.80
CA ASP A 29 -8.15 5.39 -3.96
C ASP A 29 -7.53 4.84 -5.27
N ASN A 30 -6.27 4.37 -5.21
CA ASN A 30 -5.57 3.79 -6.36
C ASN A 30 -6.10 2.40 -6.76
N MET A 31 -6.79 1.69 -5.86
CA MET A 31 -7.40 0.39 -6.14
C MET A 31 -8.87 0.48 -6.57
N ASP A 32 -9.48 1.67 -6.56
CA ASP A 32 -10.88 1.81 -6.95
C ASP A 32 -11.04 1.67 -8.47
N VAL A 33 -11.54 0.51 -8.89
CA VAL A 33 -11.76 0.16 -10.30
C VAL A 33 -12.79 1.05 -10.99
N ARG A 34 -13.67 1.73 -10.24
CA ARG A 34 -14.69 2.64 -10.81
C ARG A 34 -14.07 3.88 -11.46
N ARG A 35 -12.80 4.16 -11.15
CA ARG A 35 -12.01 5.29 -11.65
C ARG A 35 -11.34 4.98 -12.98
N LEU A 36 -11.23 3.69 -13.32
CA LEU A 36 -10.53 3.24 -14.50
C LEU A 36 -11.45 3.35 -15.71
N LYS A 37 -10.92 3.92 -16.80
CA LYS A 37 -11.59 3.92 -18.09
C LYS A 37 -11.69 2.50 -18.66
N GLU A 38 -10.66 1.69 -18.40
CA GLU A 38 -10.54 0.30 -18.84
C GLU A 38 -9.72 -0.49 -17.82
N LEU A 39 -10.09 -1.76 -17.60
CA LEU A 39 -9.38 -2.67 -16.71
C LEU A 39 -8.45 -3.57 -17.54
N ASP A 40 -7.33 -3.02 -17.98
CA ASP A 40 -6.30 -3.74 -18.73
C ASP A 40 -5.30 -4.48 -17.81
N ASP A 41 -4.40 -5.26 -18.41
CA ASP A 41 -3.39 -6.03 -17.68
C ASP A 41 -2.44 -5.15 -16.85
N THR A 42 -2.19 -3.92 -17.31
CA THR A 42 -1.32 -2.96 -16.60
C THR A 42 -2.02 -2.46 -15.34
N ALA A 43 -3.30 -2.12 -15.42
CA ALA A 43 -4.13 -1.73 -14.30
C ALA A 43 -4.25 -2.88 -13.28
N VAL A 44 -4.49 -4.11 -13.75
CA VAL A 44 -4.53 -5.31 -12.89
C VAL A 44 -3.19 -5.51 -12.18
N SER A 45 -2.06 -5.35 -12.89
CA SER A 45 -0.72 -5.45 -12.29
C SER A 45 -0.49 -4.39 -11.19
N ARG A 46 -0.92 -3.15 -11.43
CA ARG A 46 -0.83 -2.06 -10.43
C ARG A 46 -1.71 -2.34 -9.21
N ILE A 47 -2.96 -2.75 -9.42
CA ILE A 47 -3.89 -3.11 -8.32
C ILE A 47 -3.31 -4.24 -7.49
N ARG A 48 -2.72 -5.29 -8.10
CA ARG A 48 -2.04 -6.38 -7.37
C ARG A 48 -0.91 -5.85 -6.47
N LYS A 49 -0.10 -4.92 -6.98
CA LYS A 49 0.97 -4.26 -6.19
C LYS A 49 0.39 -3.46 -5.02
N TYR A 50 -0.67 -2.70 -5.25
CA TYR A 50 -1.32 -1.90 -4.21
C TYR A 50 -2.00 -2.77 -3.15
N LEU A 51 -2.64 -3.86 -3.55
CA LEU A 51 -3.25 -4.82 -2.63
C LEU A 51 -2.21 -5.46 -1.72
N LYS A 52 -1.04 -5.84 -2.25
CA LYS A 52 0.06 -6.38 -1.43
C LYS A 52 0.51 -5.36 -0.37
N ALA A 53 0.65 -4.09 -0.75
CA ALA A 53 1.03 -3.02 0.17
C ALA A 53 -0.06 -2.75 1.22
N TYR A 54 -1.34 -2.75 0.82
CA TYR A 54 -2.47 -2.56 1.70
C TYR A 54 -2.52 -3.64 2.77
N LYS A 55 -2.44 -4.91 2.37
CA LYS A 55 -2.42 -6.06 3.29
C LYS A 55 -1.27 -6.00 4.29
N PHE A 56 -0.08 -5.62 3.82
CA PHE A 56 1.06 -5.41 4.71
C PHE A 56 0.76 -4.36 5.80
N LEU A 57 0.12 -3.25 5.44
CA LEU A 57 -0.22 -2.18 6.39
C LEU A 57 -1.42 -2.50 7.29
N THR A 58 -2.35 -3.38 6.88
CA THR A 58 -3.57 -3.70 7.66
C THR A 58 -3.48 -4.99 8.46
N GLU A 59 -2.78 -6.00 7.96
CA GLU A 59 -2.76 -7.32 8.58
C GLU A 59 -1.50 -7.50 9.44
N THR A 60 -0.36 -6.94 9.02
CA THR A 60 0.92 -7.10 9.73
C THR A 60 1.15 -6.06 10.82
N LEU A 61 0.56 -4.86 10.67
CA LEU A 61 0.81 -3.72 11.55
C LEU A 61 0.07 -3.79 12.90
N PRO A 62 -1.21 -4.22 12.98
CA PRO A 62 -1.89 -4.44 14.25
C PRO A 62 -1.28 -5.57 15.09
N ALA A 63 -0.64 -6.56 14.45
CA ALA A 63 0.02 -7.67 15.14
C ALA A 63 1.34 -7.27 15.84
N LEU A 64 1.86 -6.07 15.58
CA LEU A 64 3.15 -5.58 16.10
C LEU A 64 3.01 -4.46 17.15
N GLN A 65 1.78 -4.01 17.42
CA GLN A 65 1.51 -3.06 18.50
C GLN A 65 0.94 -3.84 19.70
N PRO A 66 1.68 -4.00 20.81
CA PRO A 66 1.07 -4.47 22.05
C PRO A 66 0.08 -3.41 22.55
N GLU A 67 -1.00 -3.87 23.17
CA GLU A 67 -2.04 -3.03 23.81
C GLU A 67 -1.46 -2.01 24.80
#